data_AF-A0A8I6XC53-F1
#
_entry.id   AF-A0A8I6XC53-F1
#
_cell.length_a   1.000
_cell.length_b   1.000
_cell.length_c   1.000
_cell.angle_alpha   90.00
_cell.angle_beta   90.00
_cell.angle_gamma   90.00
#
_symmetry.space_group_name_H-M   'P 1'
#
loop_
_entity.id
_entity.type
_entity.pdbx_description
1 polymer ?
#
loop_
_entity_poly.entity_id
_entity_poly.type
_entity_poly.pdbx_seq_one_letter_code
_entity_poly.pdbx_strand_id
1 'polypeptide(L)'
;MLVYEFICNGTLSKHLHVEGPRSLPWDDRLRIAIETVKSLAYLHSTISIPIIHRDVKSANILLDDTLTAKVADFGSSRYIPMEKSGVITSAQGTKGYWDPMYFYTGRLTEKSDVYSFGVVLVELLTRKKPFSYSSSEGEGLVVHFVTLFEEGNLNPILDSQAIEEGGKEVDKVATIAVACIKLSGEDRPTMRQVELALEGIRASEEYTLDNLVDKKVKDKHVMIDIPYIKDKRSNADSTRQYSMEEEFMLSARYPR
;
A
#
# COMPACT_ATOMS: atom_id res chain seq x y z
N MET A 1 14.84 12.22 23.09
CA MET A 1 15.14 12.58 21.69
C MET A 1 15.40 11.28 20.94
N LEU A 2 14.76 11.08 19.80
CA LEU A 2 14.99 9.93 18.90
C LEU A 2 15.69 10.46 17.64
N VAL A 3 16.62 9.68 17.10
CA VAL A 3 17.39 10.04 15.89
C VAL A 3 17.20 8.92 14.87
N TYR A 4 16.89 9.29 13.64
CA TYR A 4 16.60 8.37 12.54
C TYR A 4 17.50 8.69 11.35
N GLU A 5 17.55 7.78 10.38
CA GLU A 5 18.08 8.11 9.06
C GLU A 5 17.28 9.25 8.42
N PHE A 6 17.94 10.04 7.57
CA PHE A 6 17.29 11.16 6.88
C PHE A 6 16.55 10.65 5.64
N ILE A 7 15.23 10.84 5.63
CA ILE A 7 14.37 10.50 4.50
C ILE A 7 14.13 11.75 3.64
N CYS A 8 14.82 11.81 2.49
CA CYS A 8 15.00 13.04 1.73
C CYS A 8 13.76 13.50 0.94
N ASN A 9 12.92 12.58 0.45
CA ASN A 9 11.74 12.92 -0.34
C ASN A 9 10.53 13.29 0.52
N GLY A 10 10.64 13.29 1.84
CA GLY A 10 9.57 13.76 2.73
C GLY A 10 8.41 12.78 2.84
N THR A 11 7.17 13.28 2.88
CA THR A 11 5.97 12.47 3.19
C THR A 11 5.10 12.29 1.94
N LEU A 12 4.37 11.18 1.86
CA LEU A 12 3.39 10.91 0.80
C LEU A 12 2.37 12.05 0.68
N SER A 13 1.94 12.63 1.80
CA SER A 13 1.04 13.80 1.81
C SER A 13 1.58 14.98 1.01
N LYS A 14 2.89 15.28 1.11
CA LYS A 14 3.53 16.37 0.35
C LYS A 14 3.54 16.09 -1.15
N HIS A 15 3.69 14.82 -1.53
CA HIS A 15 3.69 14.41 -2.93
C HIS A 15 2.30 14.43 -3.55
N LEU A 16 1.26 13.99 -2.82
CA LEU A 16 -0.12 13.97 -3.33
C LEU A 16 -0.74 15.36 -3.46
N HIS A 17 -0.45 16.25 -2.50
CA HIS A 17 -1.09 17.56 -2.40
C HIS A 17 -0.25 18.71 -2.97
N VAL A 18 0.44 18.44 -4.08
CA VAL A 18 1.16 19.45 -4.86
C VAL A 18 0.20 20.34 -5.66
N GLU A 19 0.63 21.57 -5.92
CA GLU A 19 -0.07 22.46 -6.85
C GLU A 19 0.08 21.94 -8.28
N GLY A 20 -1.03 21.96 -9.03
CA GLY A 20 -1.04 21.58 -10.44
C GLY A 20 -1.70 20.24 -10.74
N PRO A 21 -1.88 19.95 -12.05
CA PRO A 21 -2.71 18.85 -12.51
C PRO A 21 -2.07 17.48 -12.33
N ARG A 22 -0.73 17.39 -12.24
CA ARG A 22 -0.01 16.12 -12.09
C ARG A 22 0.78 16.05 -10.78
N SER A 23 0.90 14.84 -10.27
CA SER A 23 1.58 14.44 -9.04
C SER A 23 2.29 13.11 -9.31
N LEU A 24 2.49 12.27 -8.29
CA LEU A 24 2.99 10.91 -8.41
C LEU A 24 2.22 10.16 -9.52
N PRO A 25 2.93 9.51 -10.45
CA PRO A 25 2.33 8.59 -11.40
C PRO A 25 1.52 7.51 -10.70
N TRP A 26 0.52 6.96 -11.39
CA TRP A 26 -0.34 5.91 -10.85
C TRP A 26 0.45 4.67 -10.37
N ASP A 27 1.44 4.22 -11.15
CA ASP A 27 2.27 3.07 -10.78
C ASP A 27 3.00 3.29 -9.43
N ASP A 28 3.54 4.50 -9.20
CA ASP A 28 4.15 4.86 -7.94
C ASP A 28 3.14 4.89 -6.79
N ARG A 29 1.92 5.40 -7.02
CA ARG A 29 0.85 5.39 -6.00
C ARG A 29 0.49 3.96 -5.59
N LEU A 30 0.33 3.06 -6.57
CA LEU A 30 0.00 1.67 -6.32
C LEU A 30 1.15 0.95 -5.60
N ARG A 31 2.40 1.18 -6.04
CA ARG A 31 3.59 0.63 -5.39
C ARG A 31 3.72 1.09 -3.93
N ILE A 32 3.56 2.38 -3.67
CA ILE A 32 3.60 2.95 -2.32
C ILE A 32 2.49 2.36 -1.43
N ALA A 33 1.28 2.16 -1.98
CA ALA A 33 0.19 1.51 -1.26
C ALA A 33 0.55 0.05 -0.89
N ILE A 34 1.15 -0.70 -1.81
CA ILE A 34 1.62 -2.08 -1.59
C ILE A 34 2.72 -2.13 -0.52
N GLU A 35 3.73 -1.27 -0.60
CA GLU A 35 4.82 -1.21 0.38
C GLU A 35 4.31 -0.81 1.78
N THR A 36 3.35 0.11 1.84
CA THR A 36 2.70 0.53 3.09
C THR A 36 1.90 -0.61 3.71
N VAL A 37 1.05 -1.30 2.94
CA VAL A 37 0.23 -2.40 3.47
C VAL A 37 1.09 -3.59 3.88
N LYS A 38 2.20 -3.87 3.19
CA LYS A 38 3.20 -4.87 3.62
C LYS A 38 3.74 -4.58 5.01
N SER A 39 4.09 -3.32 5.24
CA SER A 39 4.58 -2.87 6.56
C SER A 39 3.51 -3.05 7.64
N LEU A 40 2.25 -2.70 7.35
CA LEU A 40 1.15 -2.86 8.31
C LEU A 40 0.78 -4.34 8.54
N ALA A 41 0.78 -5.17 7.49
CA ALA A 41 0.55 -6.60 7.58
C ALA A 41 1.62 -7.29 8.45
N TYR A 42 2.88 -6.86 8.30
CA TYR A 42 3.98 -7.33 9.14
C TYR A 42 3.72 -7.05 10.63
N LEU A 43 3.32 -5.82 10.97
CA LEU A 43 3.01 -5.41 12.34
C LEU A 43 1.83 -6.19 12.94
N HIS A 44 0.82 -6.52 12.12
CA HIS A 44 -0.39 -7.18 12.60
C HIS A 44 -0.28 -8.69 12.72
N SER A 45 0.50 -9.34 11.84
CA SER A 45 0.40 -10.79 11.63
C SER A 45 1.71 -11.55 11.58
N THR A 46 2.84 -10.90 11.35
CA THR A 46 4.14 -11.58 11.20
C THR A 46 4.95 -11.59 12.49
N ILE A 47 4.73 -10.62 13.37
CA ILE A 47 5.39 -10.54 14.67
C ILE A 47 4.64 -11.34 15.74
N SER A 48 5.37 -11.82 16.74
CA SER A 48 4.80 -12.64 17.83
C SER A 48 3.76 -11.89 18.66
N ILE A 49 3.91 -10.59 18.86
CA ILE A 49 2.94 -9.76 19.57
C ILE A 49 2.44 -8.68 18.60
N PRO A 50 1.19 -8.78 18.11
CA PRO A 50 0.65 -7.81 17.16
C PRO A 50 0.72 -6.37 17.67
N ILE A 51 1.21 -5.47 16.82
CA ILE A 51 1.31 -4.03 17.08
C ILE A 51 0.32 -3.31 16.18
N ILE A 52 -0.51 -2.44 16.77
CA ILE A 52 -1.40 -1.54 16.04
C ILE A 52 -0.77 -0.16 16.01
N HIS A 53 -0.68 0.42 14.81
CA HIS A 53 -0.05 1.72 14.57
C HIS A 53 -0.87 2.88 15.14
N ARG A 54 -2.20 2.87 14.94
CA ARG A 54 -3.21 3.84 15.43
C ARG A 54 -3.20 5.23 14.80
N ASP A 55 -2.16 5.59 14.06
CA ASP A 55 -2.08 6.88 13.35
C ASP A 55 -1.61 6.71 11.90
N VAL A 56 -2.20 5.75 11.18
CA VAL A 56 -1.92 5.55 9.74
C VAL A 56 -2.52 6.71 8.95
N LYS A 57 -1.68 7.46 8.24
CA LYS A 57 -2.07 8.60 7.39
C LYS A 57 -0.96 8.91 6.39
N SER A 58 -1.28 9.62 5.30
CA SER A 58 -0.29 9.99 4.27
C SER A 58 0.88 10.84 4.81
N ALA A 59 0.70 11.56 5.91
CA ALA A 59 1.77 12.33 6.56
C ALA A 59 2.77 11.45 7.35
N ASN A 60 2.37 10.22 7.71
CA ASN A 60 3.20 9.24 8.43
C ASN A 60 3.77 8.15 7.51
N ILE A 61 3.60 8.31 6.19
CA ILE A 61 4.25 7.48 5.17
C ILE A 61 5.34 8.34 4.54
N LEU A 62 6.59 8.02 4.84
CA LEU A 62 7.76 8.72 4.32
C LEU A 62 8.24 8.05 3.03
N LEU A 63 8.88 8.81 2.14
CA LEU A 63 9.45 8.30 0.89
C LEU A 63 10.97 8.53 0.90
N ASP A 64 11.74 7.46 0.75
CA ASP A 64 13.21 7.55 0.64
C ASP A 64 13.67 8.06 -0.73
N ASP A 65 14.99 8.06 -0.95
CA ASP A 65 15.63 8.55 -2.17
C ASP A 65 15.18 7.80 -3.44
N THR A 66 14.70 6.57 -3.28
CA THR A 66 14.16 5.73 -4.36
C THR A 66 12.63 5.75 -4.43
N LEU A 67 11.98 6.64 -3.65
CA LEU A 67 10.53 6.68 -3.45
C LEU A 67 9.96 5.39 -2.85
N THR A 68 10.75 4.63 -2.10
CA THR A 68 10.24 3.51 -1.31
C THR A 68 9.57 4.02 -0.04
N ALA A 69 8.40 3.47 0.25
CA ALA A 69 7.55 3.87 1.36
C ALA A 69 8.06 3.30 2.69
N LYS A 70 8.14 4.18 3.70
CA LYS A 70 8.47 3.82 5.08
C LYS A 70 7.39 4.35 6.03
N VAL A 71 6.74 3.46 6.75
CA VAL A 71 5.76 3.83 7.79
C VAL A 71 6.51 4.39 9.01
N ALA A 72 6.09 5.55 9.49
CA ALA A 72 6.72 6.28 10.58
C ALA A 72 5.70 6.71 11.66
N ASP A 73 6.20 7.26 12.76
CA ASP A 73 5.43 7.77 13.91
C ASP A 73 4.63 6.71 14.68
N PHE A 74 5.38 5.78 15.27
CA PHE A 74 4.87 4.76 16.20
C PHE A 74 4.57 5.31 17.61
N GLY A 75 4.57 6.63 17.82
CA GLY A 75 4.38 7.24 19.14
C GLY A 75 3.00 6.95 19.75
N SER A 76 2.01 6.68 18.89
CA SER A 76 0.66 6.27 19.32
C SER A 76 0.49 4.74 19.33
N SER A 77 1.47 3.96 18.87
CA SER A 77 1.28 2.52 18.66
C SER A 77 1.06 1.76 19.96
N ARG A 78 0.40 0.60 19.87
CA ARG A 78 0.10 -0.25 21.01
C ARG A 78 0.09 -1.72 20.63
N TYR A 79 0.64 -2.56 21.50
CA TYR A 79 0.53 -4.01 21.36
C TYR A 79 -0.80 -4.52 21.92
N ILE A 80 -1.36 -5.55 21.30
CA ILE A 80 -2.48 -6.31 21.86
C ILE A 80 -1.92 -7.63 22.46
N PRO A 81 -2.17 -7.93 23.75
CA PRO A 81 -1.81 -9.23 24.31
C PRO A 81 -2.49 -10.37 23.53
N MET A 82 -1.78 -11.46 23.23
CA MET A 82 -2.26 -12.59 22.41
C MET A 82 -3.65 -13.14 22.80
N GLU A 83 -4.02 -13.04 24.09
CA GLU A 83 -5.30 -13.55 24.62
C GLU A 83 -6.51 -12.65 24.30
N LYS A 84 -6.32 -11.51 23.63
CA LYS A 84 -7.36 -10.52 23.37
C LYS A 84 -7.44 -10.19 21.89
N SER A 85 -8.66 -10.04 21.38
CA SER A 85 -8.92 -9.52 20.01
C SER A 85 -9.03 -7.99 19.95
N GLY A 86 -8.70 -7.30 21.04
CA GLY A 86 -8.88 -5.85 21.16
C GLY A 86 -8.61 -5.33 22.56
N VAL A 87 -8.41 -4.01 22.68
CA VAL A 87 -8.19 -3.33 23.96
C VAL A 87 -9.04 -2.07 24.08
N ILE A 88 -9.61 -1.82 25.25
CA ILE A 88 -10.28 -0.55 25.55
C ILE A 88 -9.23 0.50 25.87
N THR A 89 -9.29 1.64 25.19
CA THR A 89 -8.34 2.73 25.39
C THR A 89 -8.95 4.06 24.95
N SER A 90 -8.39 5.17 25.44
CA SER A 90 -8.71 6.49 24.90
C SER A 90 -8.47 6.52 23.39
N ALA A 91 -9.41 7.11 22.66
CA ALA A 91 -9.28 7.32 21.22
C ALA A 91 -8.06 8.22 20.93
N GLN A 92 -7.20 7.79 20.01
CA GLN A 92 -6.09 8.58 19.46
C GLN A 92 -6.03 8.38 17.95
N GLY A 93 -5.45 9.35 17.25
CA GLY A 93 -5.22 9.35 15.79
C GLY A 93 -5.57 10.70 15.18
N THR A 94 -5.65 10.75 13.86
CA THR A 94 -5.87 11.99 13.11
C THR A 94 -7.28 12.09 12.53
N LYS A 95 -7.94 13.23 12.73
CA LYS A 95 -9.26 13.54 12.12
C LYS A 95 -9.21 13.30 10.61
N GLY A 96 -10.24 12.64 10.08
CA GLY A 96 -10.32 12.24 8.68
C GLY A 96 -9.87 10.80 8.42
N TYR A 97 -8.96 10.26 9.23
CA TYR A 97 -8.48 8.87 9.14
C TYR A 97 -9.04 7.96 10.24
N TRP A 98 -9.71 8.54 11.25
CA TRP A 98 -10.21 7.80 12.40
C TRP A 98 -11.23 6.72 12.04
N ASP A 99 -10.98 5.52 12.54
CA ASP A 99 -11.99 4.47 12.63
C ASP A 99 -13.17 4.94 13.51
N PRO A 100 -14.37 5.11 12.94
CA PRO A 100 -15.53 5.60 13.67
C PRO A 100 -15.95 4.65 14.80
N MET A 101 -15.76 3.34 14.64
CA MET A 101 -16.12 2.37 15.68
C MET A 101 -15.15 2.44 16.85
N TYR A 102 -13.86 2.58 16.59
CA TYR A 102 -12.87 2.79 17.65
C TYR A 102 -13.12 4.12 18.37
N PHE A 103 -13.40 5.19 17.63
CA PHE A 103 -13.73 6.49 18.20
C PHE A 103 -14.94 6.42 19.15
N TYR A 104 -16.02 5.73 18.74
CA TYR A 104 -17.25 5.65 19.51
C TYR A 104 -17.16 4.67 20.70
N THR A 105 -16.55 3.50 20.49
CA THR A 105 -16.56 2.42 21.50
C THR A 105 -15.32 2.40 22.39
N GLY A 106 -14.25 3.09 21.99
CA GLY A 106 -12.92 2.98 22.60
C GLY A 106 -12.25 1.62 22.39
N ARG A 107 -12.89 0.69 21.67
CA ARG A 107 -12.35 -0.64 21.38
C ARG A 107 -11.40 -0.55 20.19
N LEU A 108 -10.12 -0.66 20.49
CA LEU A 108 -9.07 -0.71 19.49
C LEU A 108 -8.84 -2.15 19.02
N THR A 109 -8.79 -2.36 17.71
CA THR A 109 -8.41 -3.61 17.05
C THR A 109 -7.50 -3.32 15.85
N GLU A 110 -6.88 -4.35 15.27
CA GLU A 110 -6.09 -4.22 14.04
C GLU A 110 -6.92 -3.65 12.87
N LYS A 111 -8.25 -3.84 12.92
CA LYS A 111 -9.19 -3.29 11.93
C LYS A 111 -9.27 -1.76 11.97
N SER A 112 -8.82 -1.10 13.03
CA SER A 112 -8.74 0.36 13.10
C SER A 112 -7.64 0.91 12.19
N ASP A 113 -6.51 0.21 12.09
CA ASP A 113 -5.48 0.54 11.09
C ASP A 113 -5.98 0.24 9.68
N VAL A 114 -6.79 -0.82 9.48
CA VAL A 114 -7.38 -1.16 8.16
C VAL A 114 -8.25 -0.03 7.65
N TYR A 115 -9.12 0.52 8.52
CA TYR A 115 -9.94 1.69 8.16
C TYR A 115 -9.05 2.88 7.76
N SER A 116 -8.07 3.20 8.59
CA SER A 116 -7.16 4.33 8.37
C SER A 116 -6.38 4.17 7.05
N PHE A 117 -5.93 2.96 6.71
CA PHE A 117 -5.30 2.66 5.43
C PHE A 117 -6.29 2.74 4.26
N GLY A 118 -7.54 2.31 4.44
CA GLY A 118 -8.60 2.51 3.45
C GLY A 118 -8.80 3.98 3.10
N VAL A 119 -8.72 4.88 4.09
CA VAL A 119 -8.74 6.33 3.85
C VAL A 119 -7.51 6.79 3.06
N VAL A 120 -6.32 6.23 3.31
CA VAL A 120 -5.11 6.51 2.50
C VAL A 120 -5.32 6.07 1.04
N LEU A 121 -5.97 4.93 0.79
CA LEU A 121 -6.32 4.51 -0.58
C LEU A 121 -7.28 5.50 -1.26
N VAL A 122 -8.31 5.96 -0.54
CA VAL A 122 -9.23 7.01 -1.05
C VAL A 122 -8.46 8.29 -1.35
N GLU A 123 -7.52 8.69 -0.50
CA GLU A 123 -6.67 9.86 -0.70
C GLU A 123 -5.76 9.69 -1.93
N LEU A 124 -5.20 8.51 -2.18
CA LEU A 124 -4.39 8.20 -3.37
C LEU A 124 -5.21 8.27 -4.67
N LEU A 125 -6.46 7.78 -4.63
CA LEU A 125 -7.39 7.77 -5.76
C LEU A 125 -7.90 9.17 -6.12
N THR A 126 -8.04 10.05 -5.14
CA THR A 126 -8.74 11.34 -5.30
C THR A 126 -7.83 12.56 -5.22
N ARG A 127 -6.63 12.43 -4.63
CA ARG A 127 -5.76 13.53 -4.19
C ARG A 127 -6.47 14.56 -3.30
N LYS A 128 -7.58 14.18 -2.65
CA LYS A 128 -8.34 15.05 -1.73
C LYS A 128 -7.88 14.81 -0.31
N LYS A 129 -7.61 15.89 0.43
CA LYS A 129 -7.22 15.83 1.84
C LYS A 129 -8.39 15.35 2.71
N PRO A 130 -8.28 14.20 3.41
CA PRO A 130 -9.41 13.63 4.16
C PRO A 130 -10.00 14.55 5.24
N PHE A 131 -9.18 15.42 5.83
CA PHE A 131 -9.61 16.30 6.93
C PHE A 131 -10.19 17.65 6.49
N SER A 132 -9.92 18.10 5.25
CA SER A 132 -10.33 19.42 4.76
C SER A 132 -11.33 19.36 3.62
N TYR A 133 -11.53 18.18 3.02
CA TYR A 133 -12.52 18.00 1.97
C TYR A 133 -13.94 18.13 2.52
N SER A 134 -14.79 18.79 1.74
CA SER A 134 -16.24 18.82 1.92
C SER A 134 -16.89 18.73 0.55
N SER A 135 -17.91 17.88 0.40
CA SER A 135 -18.77 17.89 -0.78
C SER A 135 -19.62 19.15 -0.83
N SER A 136 -20.34 19.38 -1.94
CA SER A 136 -21.34 20.44 -2.06
C SER A 136 -22.48 20.30 -1.05
N GLU A 137 -22.74 19.09 -0.56
CA GLU A 137 -23.77 18.78 0.43
C GLU A 137 -23.23 18.80 1.87
N GLY A 138 -21.95 19.14 2.06
CA GLY A 138 -21.31 19.22 3.38
C GLY A 138 -20.74 17.90 3.90
N GLU A 139 -20.67 16.88 3.07
CA GLU A 139 -20.18 15.55 3.47
C GLU A 139 -18.66 15.47 3.48
N GLY A 140 -18.11 14.68 4.41
CA GLY A 140 -16.69 14.36 4.44
C GLY A 140 -16.27 13.42 3.30
N LEU A 141 -14.95 13.34 3.05
CA LEU A 141 -14.39 12.61 1.89
C LEU A 141 -14.84 11.16 1.81
N VAL A 142 -14.78 10.45 2.94
CA VAL A 142 -15.11 9.01 3.02
C VAL A 142 -16.58 8.78 2.67
N VAL A 143 -17.49 9.58 3.23
CA VAL A 143 -18.93 9.46 2.97
C VAL A 143 -19.23 9.72 1.50
N HIS A 144 -18.78 10.85 0.99
CA HIS A 144 -19.02 11.23 -0.41
C HIS A 144 -18.40 10.22 -1.40
N PHE A 145 -17.22 9.67 -1.09
CA PHE A 145 -16.59 8.62 -1.91
C PHE A 145 -17.43 7.33 -1.92
N VAL A 146 -17.93 6.89 -0.77
CA VAL A 146 -18.78 5.68 -0.68
C VAL A 146 -20.10 5.89 -1.40
N THR A 147 -20.76 7.04 -1.24
CA THR A 147 -22.00 7.37 -1.95
C THR A 147 -21.82 7.25 -3.47
N LEU A 148 -20.78 7.89 -4.02
CA LEU A 148 -20.48 7.82 -5.45
C LEU A 148 -20.08 6.42 -5.92
N PHE A 149 -19.43 5.63 -5.07
CA PHE A 149 -19.11 4.24 -5.37
C PHE A 149 -20.38 3.37 -5.47
N GLU A 150 -21.32 3.53 -4.54
CA GLU A 150 -22.59 2.80 -4.52
C GLU A 150 -23.50 3.19 -5.69
N GLU A 151 -23.44 4.45 -6.14
CA GLU A 151 -24.10 4.94 -7.36
C GLU A 151 -23.43 4.46 -8.66
N GLY A 152 -22.23 3.86 -8.56
CA GLY A 152 -21.46 3.42 -9.73
C GLY A 152 -20.85 4.56 -10.53
N ASN A 153 -20.65 5.74 -9.92
CA ASN A 153 -20.15 6.94 -10.58
C ASN A 153 -19.03 7.63 -9.77
N LEU A 154 -17.85 7.02 -9.73
CA LEU A 154 -16.68 7.59 -9.05
C LEU A 154 -15.96 8.71 -9.83
N ASN A 155 -16.19 8.85 -11.13
CA ASN A 155 -15.50 9.83 -11.98
C ASN A 155 -15.47 11.27 -11.42
N PRO A 156 -16.52 11.81 -10.77
CA PRO A 156 -16.50 13.18 -10.25
C PRO A 156 -15.52 13.41 -9.09
N ILE A 157 -15.11 12.35 -8.38
CA ILE A 157 -14.26 12.48 -7.18
C ILE A 157 -12.82 12.04 -7.42
N LEU A 158 -12.59 11.17 -8.39
CA LEU A 158 -11.26 10.63 -8.73
C LEU A 158 -10.35 11.70 -9.34
N ASP A 159 -9.06 11.54 -9.09
CA ASP A 159 -8.02 12.32 -9.74
C ASP A 159 -7.95 11.97 -11.23
N SER A 160 -7.96 12.98 -12.10
CA SER A 160 -7.94 12.77 -13.56
C SER A 160 -6.69 12.03 -14.02
N GLN A 161 -5.54 12.28 -13.38
CA GLN A 161 -4.30 11.56 -13.66
C GLN A 161 -4.43 10.07 -13.31
N ALA A 162 -5.08 9.73 -12.18
CA ALA A 162 -5.29 8.34 -11.80
C ALA A 162 -6.19 7.61 -12.82
N ILE A 163 -7.25 8.26 -13.31
CA ILE A 163 -8.10 7.71 -14.36
C ILE A 163 -7.32 7.50 -15.67
N GLU A 164 -6.53 8.50 -16.09
CA GLU A 164 -5.74 8.47 -17.33
C GLU A 164 -4.70 7.33 -17.31
N GLU A 165 -3.99 7.17 -16.20
CA GLU A 165 -2.84 6.28 -16.09
C GLU A 165 -3.21 4.87 -15.59
N GLY A 166 -4.16 4.74 -14.66
CA GLY A 166 -4.46 3.48 -13.98
C GLY A 166 -5.58 2.64 -14.58
N GLY A 167 -6.43 3.21 -15.45
CA GLY A 167 -7.48 2.48 -16.14
C GLY A 167 -8.34 1.60 -15.20
N LYS A 168 -8.40 0.29 -15.47
CA LYS A 168 -9.21 -0.66 -14.69
C LYS A 168 -8.66 -0.95 -13.30
N GLU A 169 -7.39 -0.66 -13.03
CA GLU A 169 -6.82 -0.86 -11.70
C GLU A 169 -7.46 0.07 -10.67
N VAL A 170 -7.81 1.30 -11.09
CA VAL A 170 -8.46 2.31 -10.26
C VAL A 170 -9.75 1.76 -9.64
N ASP A 171 -10.60 1.10 -10.42
CA ASP A 171 -11.85 0.50 -9.94
C ASP A 171 -11.62 -0.63 -8.94
N LYS A 172 -10.60 -1.47 -9.20
CA LYS A 172 -10.22 -2.56 -8.29
C LYS A 172 -9.69 -2.01 -6.97
N VAL A 173 -8.82 -1.00 -7.01
CA VAL A 173 -8.30 -0.33 -5.82
C VAL A 173 -9.41 0.40 -5.06
N ALA A 174 -10.35 1.04 -5.75
CA ALA A 174 -11.53 1.65 -5.14
C ALA A 174 -12.39 0.62 -4.40
N THR A 175 -12.60 -0.56 -4.99
CA THR A 175 -13.33 -1.67 -4.34
C THR A 175 -12.64 -2.11 -3.05
N ILE A 176 -11.30 -2.24 -3.07
CA ILE A 176 -10.51 -2.56 -1.87
C ILE A 176 -10.63 -1.45 -0.83
N ALA A 177 -10.55 -0.18 -1.24
CA ALA A 177 -10.69 0.98 -0.36
C ALA A 177 -12.04 0.97 0.36
N VAL A 178 -13.14 0.76 -0.37
CA VAL A 178 -14.51 0.64 0.20
C VAL A 178 -14.63 -0.52 1.17
N ALA A 179 -14.04 -1.68 0.87
CA ALA A 179 -14.01 -2.82 1.78
C ALA A 179 -13.28 -2.49 3.11
N CYS A 180 -12.21 -1.68 3.04
CA CYS A 180 -11.42 -1.27 4.22
C CYS A 180 -12.14 -0.25 5.11
N ILE A 181 -12.94 0.66 4.53
CA ILE A 181 -13.60 1.76 5.24
C ILE A 181 -15.03 1.43 5.74
N LYS A 182 -15.42 0.14 5.72
CA LYS A 182 -16.73 -0.28 6.27
C LYS A 182 -16.89 0.13 7.73
N LEU A 183 -18.12 0.44 8.14
CA LEU A 183 -18.41 0.83 9.51
C LEU A 183 -18.09 -0.31 10.49
N SER A 184 -18.61 -1.52 10.24
CA SER A 184 -18.28 -2.70 11.05
C SER A 184 -16.85 -3.16 10.78
N GLY A 185 -16.04 -3.26 11.84
CA GLY A 185 -14.67 -3.77 11.76
C GLY A 185 -14.59 -5.24 11.36
N GLU A 186 -15.63 -6.03 11.62
CA GLU A 186 -15.68 -7.45 11.27
C GLU A 186 -15.79 -7.66 9.75
N ASP A 187 -16.49 -6.75 9.07
CA ASP A 187 -16.67 -6.78 7.61
C ASP A 187 -15.45 -6.28 6.83
N ARG A 188 -14.46 -5.71 7.53
CA ARG A 188 -13.21 -5.23 6.93
C ARG A 188 -12.26 -6.42 6.71
N PRO A 189 -11.50 -6.44 5.60
CA PRO A 189 -10.44 -7.42 5.41
C PRO A 189 -9.31 -7.26 6.45
N THR A 190 -8.44 -8.26 6.56
CA THR A 190 -7.17 -8.11 7.28
C THR A 190 -6.14 -7.40 6.40
N MET A 191 -5.10 -6.78 6.99
CA MET A 191 -4.02 -6.17 6.20
C MET A 191 -3.36 -7.16 5.24
N ARG A 192 -3.23 -8.44 5.64
CA ARG A 192 -2.70 -9.49 4.77
C ARG A 192 -3.59 -9.75 3.55
N GLN A 193 -4.91 -9.73 3.72
CA GLN A 193 -5.84 -9.86 2.61
C GLN A 193 -5.78 -8.65 1.67
N VAL A 194 -5.65 -7.44 2.23
CA VAL A 194 -5.50 -6.20 1.45
C VAL A 194 -4.19 -6.21 0.66
N GLU A 195 -3.08 -6.65 1.27
CA GLU A 195 -1.78 -6.83 0.62
C GLU A 195 -1.89 -7.76 -0.60
N LEU A 196 -2.41 -8.97 -0.40
CA LEU A 196 -2.57 -9.95 -1.48
C LEU A 196 -3.47 -9.43 -2.61
N ALA A 197 -4.53 -8.68 -2.27
CA ALA A 197 -5.42 -8.10 -3.26
C ALA A 197 -4.73 -7.01 -4.09
N LEU A 198 -3.96 -6.12 -3.47
CA LEU A 198 -3.23 -5.07 -4.18
C LEU A 198 -2.08 -5.64 -5.03
N GLU A 199 -1.34 -6.63 -4.53
CA GLU A 199 -0.32 -7.32 -5.33
C GLU A 199 -0.92 -8.04 -6.54
N GLY A 200 -2.08 -8.66 -6.37
CA GLY A 200 -2.80 -9.32 -7.46
C GLY A 200 -3.25 -8.36 -8.57
N ILE A 201 -3.54 -7.10 -8.23
CA ILE A 201 -3.84 -6.07 -9.24
C ILE A 201 -2.60 -5.80 -10.09
N ARG A 202 -1.47 -5.49 -9.44
CA ARG A 202 -0.22 -5.14 -10.12
C ARG A 202 0.33 -6.28 -11.00
N ALA A 203 0.29 -7.52 -10.49
CA ALA A 203 0.77 -8.69 -11.24
C ALA A 203 -0.09 -8.99 -12.49
N SER A 204 -1.39 -8.66 -12.45
CA SER A 204 -2.28 -8.88 -13.60
C SER A 204 -1.96 -7.96 -14.80
N GLU A 205 -1.41 -6.78 -14.54
CA GLU A 205 -0.99 -5.84 -15.58
C GLU A 205 0.37 -6.22 -16.17
N GLU A 206 1.34 -6.60 -15.33
CA GLU A 206 2.66 -7.10 -15.77
C GLU A 206 2.50 -8.31 -16.71
N TYR A 207 1.65 -9.27 -16.35
CA TYR A 207 1.35 -10.42 -17.23
C TYR A 207 0.68 -10.00 -18.54
N THR A 208 -0.16 -8.96 -18.53
CA THR A 208 -0.81 -8.46 -19.75
C THR A 208 0.20 -7.77 -20.67
N LEU A 209 1.12 -6.98 -20.12
CA LEU A 209 2.21 -6.36 -20.87
C LEU A 209 3.15 -7.40 -21.47
N ASP A 210 3.61 -8.38 -20.68
CA ASP A 210 4.52 -9.44 -21.14
C ASP A 210 3.91 -10.22 -22.31
N ASN A 211 2.63 -10.56 -22.24
CA ASN A 211 1.91 -11.23 -23.34
C ASN A 211 1.77 -10.35 -24.60
N LEU A 212 1.66 -9.03 -24.45
CA LEU A 212 1.60 -8.09 -25.58
C LEU A 212 2.97 -7.88 -26.23
N VAL A 213 4.04 -7.85 -25.42
CA VAL A 213 5.43 -7.80 -25.88
C VAL A 213 5.77 -9.09 -26.62
N ASP A 214 5.45 -10.25 -26.07
CA ASP A 214 5.65 -11.56 -26.71
C ASP A 214 4.88 -11.72 -28.03
N LYS A 215 3.66 -11.19 -28.11
CA LYS A 215 2.90 -11.17 -29.39
C LYS A 215 3.54 -10.27 -30.43
N LYS A 216 4.01 -9.07 -30.05
CA LYS A 216 4.71 -8.15 -30.97
C LYS A 216 6.06 -8.70 -31.45
N VAL A 217 6.75 -9.51 -30.63
CA VAL A 217 8.00 -10.19 -31.02
C VAL A 217 7.72 -11.35 -32.00
N LYS A 218 6.59 -12.05 -31.83
CA LYS A 218 6.15 -13.12 -32.76
C LYS A 218 5.71 -12.59 -34.13
N ASP A 219 5.08 -11.41 -34.19
CA ASP A 219 4.63 -10.80 -35.46
C ASP A 219 5.77 -10.17 -36.30
N LYS A 220 7.00 -10.09 -35.76
CA LYS A 220 8.17 -9.52 -36.47
C LYS A 220 9.15 -10.54 -37.05
N HIS A 221 8.90 -11.85 -36.92
CA HIS A 221 9.72 -12.86 -37.58
C HIS A 221 9.20 -13.19 -38.98
N VAL A 222 9.51 -12.32 -39.95
CA VAL A 222 9.54 -12.72 -41.36
C VAL A 222 10.83 -13.50 -41.58
N MET A 223 10.69 -14.72 -42.11
CA MET A 223 11.74 -15.70 -42.33
C MET A 223 12.91 -15.15 -43.16
N ILE A 224 14.12 -15.30 -42.64
CA ILE A 224 15.34 -15.41 -43.45
C ILE A 224 16.00 -16.72 -43.03
N ASP A 225 15.83 -17.75 -43.86
CA ASP A 225 16.53 -19.03 -43.76
C ASP A 225 18.01 -18.84 -44.14
N ILE A 226 18.92 -19.04 -43.18
CA ILE A 226 20.35 -19.29 -43.45
C ILE A 226 20.83 -20.38 -42.47
N PRO A 227 21.58 -21.39 -42.95
CA PRO A 227 21.64 -22.70 -42.29
C PRO A 227 22.61 -22.80 -41.12
N TYR A 228 22.16 -23.61 -40.18
CA TYR A 228 22.80 -24.34 -39.09
C TYR A 228 24.32 -24.60 -39.22
N ILE A 229 25.09 -24.11 -38.24
CA ILE A 229 26.40 -24.66 -37.87
C ILE A 229 26.38 -24.97 -36.37
N LYS A 230 26.48 -26.27 -36.04
CA LYS A 230 26.77 -26.79 -34.71
C LYS A 230 28.18 -26.38 -34.32
N ASP A 231 28.36 -25.84 -33.12
CA ASP A 231 29.60 -26.11 -32.40
C ASP A 231 29.37 -26.34 -30.90
N LYS A 232 29.92 -27.46 -30.43
CA LYS A 232 29.95 -27.89 -29.04
C LYS A 232 31.18 -27.26 -28.39
N ARG A 233 31.03 -26.67 -27.20
CA ARG A 233 32.10 -26.69 -26.18
C ARG A 233 31.52 -26.48 -24.77
N SER A 234 32.19 -27.13 -23.84
CA SER A 234 31.77 -27.59 -22.53
C SER A 234 32.36 -26.77 -21.38
N ASN A 235 31.71 -26.91 -20.21
CA ASN A 235 32.23 -26.93 -18.83
C ASN A 235 32.42 -25.64 -18.01
N ALA A 236 31.72 -25.68 -16.86
CA ALA A 236 32.23 -25.59 -15.48
C ALA A 236 32.13 -24.26 -14.70
N ASP A 237 31.37 -24.37 -13.60
CA ASP A 237 31.61 -23.87 -12.23
C ASP A 237 31.65 -22.36 -11.92
N SER A 238 30.70 -21.88 -11.12
CA SER A 238 30.88 -21.89 -9.65
C SER A 238 29.66 -21.30 -8.93
N THR A 239 29.15 -22.08 -7.99
CA THR A 239 28.10 -21.75 -7.03
C THR A 239 28.70 -20.96 -5.85
N ARG A 240 28.04 -19.87 -5.45
CA ARG A 240 28.14 -19.32 -4.08
C ARG A 240 26.76 -18.85 -3.62
N GLN A 241 25.99 -19.79 -3.08
CA GLN A 241 24.87 -19.49 -2.18
C GLN A 241 25.40 -19.65 -0.75
N TYR A 242 25.37 -18.58 0.03
CA TYR A 242 25.36 -18.65 1.48
C TYR A 242 23.95 -18.23 1.92
N SER A 243 23.34 -18.98 2.84
CA SER A 243 22.00 -18.65 3.36
C SER A 243 22.13 -17.61 4.49
N MET A 244 21.14 -16.72 4.60
CA MET A 244 21.08 -15.67 5.64
C MET A 244 21.14 -16.22 7.08
N GLU A 245 20.82 -17.50 7.27
CA GLU A 245 20.85 -18.16 8.58
C GLU A 245 22.29 -18.35 9.11
N GLU A 246 23.28 -18.56 8.22
CA GLU A 246 24.69 -18.68 8.63
C GLU A 246 25.30 -17.33 9.02
N GLU A 247 24.91 -16.22 8.37
CA GLU A 247 25.35 -14.86 8.76
C GLU A 247 24.82 -14.47 10.15
N PHE A 248 23.58 -14.83 10.46
CA PHE A 248 22.98 -14.57 11.77
C PHE A 248 23.74 -15.29 12.89
N MET A 249 24.11 -16.56 12.67
CA MET A 249 24.86 -17.36 13.65
C MET A 249 26.30 -16.88 13.86
N LEU A 250 26.93 -16.27 12.85
CA LEU A 250 28.28 -15.69 12.96
C LEU A 250 28.30 -14.39 13.77
N SER A 251 27.22 -13.61 13.72
CA SER A 251 27.11 -12.34 14.48
C SER A 251 27.01 -12.55 16.00
N ALA A 252 26.53 -13.70 16.46
CA ALA A 252 26.37 -14.03 17.88
C ALA A 252 27.68 -14.44 18.59
N ARG A 253 28.79 -14.64 17.85
CA ARG A 253 30.08 -15.07 18.43
C ARG A 253 31.06 -13.94 18.73
N TYR A 254 30.76 -12.70 18.33
CA TYR A 254 31.60 -11.54 18.61
C TYR A 254 30.75 -10.38 19.12
N PRO A 255 30.61 -10.21 20.45
CA PRO A 255 29.92 -9.05 21.00
C PRO A 255 30.74 -7.77 20.74
N ARG A 256 30.07 -6.71 20.28
CA ARG A 256 30.55 -5.32 20.39
C ARG A 256 30.11 -4.73 21.71
#